data_AF-A0A1S8X3R5-F1
#
_entry.id   AF-A0A1S8X3R5-F1
#
_cell.length_a   1.000
_cell.length_b   1.000
_cell.length_c   1.000
_cell.angle_alpha   90.00
_cell.angle_beta   90.00
_cell.angle_gamma   90.00
#
_symmetry.space_group_name_H-M   'P 1'
#
loop_
_entity.id
_entity.type
_entity.pdbx_description
1 polymer ?
#
loop_
_entity_poly.entity_id
_entity_poly.type
_entity_poly.pdbx_seq_one_letter_code
_entity_poly.pdbx_strand_id
1 'polypeptide(L)'
;MDSTIRGCEREVCFIRLTKCDGEFELINNQLMCANVCLQSLQCGQYLVPSTYLKGCKVHTADGYIEAAVDGTGLADADFLVILEVLAEDECSGILTKPDSCSADFVTDRPVAGVIAVCPRIMSTAVEITTNILVRDLGHLLVRESV
;
A
#
# COMPACT_ATOMS: atom_id res chain seq x y z
N MET A 1 -1.27 11.17 -19.53
CA MET A 1 -2.11 11.51 -18.38
C MET A 1 -2.17 10.24 -17.54
N ASP A 2 -1.39 10.14 -16.46
CA ASP A 2 -1.37 8.93 -15.62
C ASP A 2 -0.99 9.25 -14.16
N SER A 3 -1.77 10.13 -13.53
CA SER A 3 -1.62 10.48 -12.11
C SER A 3 -2.29 9.48 -11.17
N THR A 4 -3.11 8.56 -11.69
CA THR A 4 -3.79 7.52 -10.92
C THR A 4 -2.89 6.33 -10.64
N ILE A 5 -3.10 5.66 -9.50
CA ILE A 5 -2.46 4.38 -9.19
C ILE A 5 -2.98 3.26 -10.10
N ARG A 6 -4.23 3.40 -10.55
CA ARG A 6 -4.86 2.51 -11.52
C ARG A 6 -4.59 2.99 -12.95
N GLY A 7 -3.91 2.16 -13.72
CA GLY A 7 -3.76 2.32 -15.17
C GLY A 7 -4.36 1.11 -15.88
N CYS A 8 -4.91 1.27 -17.09
CA CYS A 8 -5.40 0.15 -17.87
C CYS A 8 -4.74 0.14 -19.25
N GLU A 9 -4.20 -0.99 -19.65
CA GLU A 9 -3.65 -1.21 -20.98
C GLU A 9 -4.54 -2.22 -21.70
N ARG A 10 -5.27 -1.73 -22.70
CA ARG A 10 -6.38 -2.47 -23.34
C ARG A 10 -7.46 -2.81 -22.30
N GLU A 11 -7.75 -4.09 -22.09
CA GLU A 11 -8.80 -4.59 -21.18
C GLU A 11 -8.25 -5.01 -19.80
N VAL A 12 -6.93 -4.95 -19.59
CA VAL A 12 -6.30 -5.34 -18.31
C VAL A 12 -5.99 -4.06 -17.53
N CYS A 13 -6.46 -4.01 -16.29
CA CYS A 13 -6.17 -2.91 -15.38
C CYS A 13 -5.14 -3.31 -14.34
N PHE A 14 -4.27 -2.39 -13.97
CA PHE A 14 -3.17 -2.61 -13.05
C PHE A 14 -3.20 -1.58 -11.94
N ILE A 15 -2.90 -2.00 -10.71
CA ILE A 15 -2.54 -1.08 -9.62
C ILE A 15 -1.02 -1.07 -9.45
N ARG A 16 -0.44 0.12 -9.34
CA ARG A 16 0.99 0.32 -9.05
C ARG A 16 1.16 1.08 -7.74
N LEU A 17 1.77 0.45 -6.75
CA LEU A 17 1.91 1.03 -5.41
C LEU A 17 2.99 2.12 -5.40
N THR A 18 2.66 3.27 -4.84
CA THR A 18 3.55 4.44 -4.84
C THR A 18 4.50 4.41 -3.66
N LYS A 19 5.73 4.91 -3.86
CA LYS A 19 6.79 4.97 -2.83
C LYS A 19 7.36 6.39 -2.73
N CYS A 20 7.03 7.10 -1.66
CA CYS A 20 7.50 8.46 -1.40
C CYS A 20 7.73 8.65 0.09
N ASP A 21 8.83 9.31 0.43
CA ASP A 21 9.06 9.84 1.77
C ASP A 21 8.41 11.23 1.87
N GLY A 22 7.31 11.33 2.61
CA GLY A 22 6.48 12.52 2.69
C GLY A 22 5.28 12.49 1.75
N GLU A 23 4.76 13.68 1.42
CA GLU A 23 3.54 13.81 0.63
C GLU A 23 3.84 13.78 -0.88
N PHE A 24 2.83 13.34 -1.63
CA PHE A 24 2.82 13.51 -3.07
C PHE A 24 2.23 14.88 -3.44
N GLU A 25 2.75 15.48 -4.50
CA GLU A 25 2.32 16.75 -5.04
C GLU A 25 1.95 16.60 -6.52
N LEU A 26 0.95 17.35 -6.96
CA LEU A 26 0.60 17.47 -8.38
C LEU A 26 1.26 18.72 -8.96
N ILE A 27 2.37 18.53 -9.68
CA ILE A 27 3.08 19.61 -10.37
C ILE A 27 2.92 19.40 -11.87
N ASN A 28 2.41 20.40 -12.60
CA ASN A 28 2.16 20.32 -14.04
C ASN A 28 1.38 19.04 -14.46
N ASN A 29 0.39 18.65 -13.65
CA ASN A 29 -0.43 17.46 -13.87
C ASN A 29 0.36 16.12 -13.80
N GLN A 30 1.47 16.13 -13.08
CA GLN A 30 2.34 14.99 -12.85
C GLN A 30 2.50 14.78 -11.35
N LEU A 31 2.30 13.54 -10.90
CA LEU A 31 2.46 13.17 -9.51
C LEU A 31 3.95 13.07 -9.17
N MET A 32 4.40 13.88 -8.22
CA MET A 32 5.80 13.94 -7.77
C MET A 32 5.87 13.77 -6.26
N CYS A 33 6.96 13.19 -5.77
CA CYS A 33 7.25 13.09 -4.36
C CYS A 33 7.91 14.38 -3.87
N ALA A 34 7.41 14.94 -2.76
CA ALA A 34 7.89 16.20 -2.21
C ALA A 34 9.34 16.13 -1.71
N ASN A 35 9.75 15.02 -1.07
CA ASN A 35 11.11 14.86 -0.55
C ASN A 35 11.95 13.86 -1.35
N VAL A 36 11.80 12.55 -1.09
CA VAL A 36 12.66 11.54 -1.71
C VAL A 36 11.86 10.31 -2.12
N CYS A 37 12.17 9.79 -3.30
CA CYS A 37 11.65 8.50 -3.72
C CYS A 37 12.33 7.39 -2.94
N LEU A 38 11.56 6.68 -2.12
CA LEU A 38 12.05 5.50 -1.41
C LEU A 38 12.51 4.44 -2.43
N GLN A 39 13.60 3.72 -2.13
CA GLN A 39 14.10 2.66 -3.02
C GLN A 39 13.16 1.45 -3.02
N SER A 40 12.58 1.13 -1.86
CA SER A 40 11.63 0.04 -1.63
C SER A 40 10.39 0.54 -0.88
N LEU A 41 9.34 -0.29 -0.89
CA LEU A 41 8.13 -0.09 -0.08
C LEU A 41 7.99 -1.28 0.86
N GLN A 42 7.84 -1.01 2.16
CA GLN A 42 7.44 -2.01 3.15
C GLN A 42 5.95 -1.83 3.48
N CYS A 43 5.25 -2.94 3.61
CA CYS A 43 3.87 -3.00 4.05
C CYS A 43 3.78 -4.04 5.17
N GLY A 44 3.83 -3.58 6.42
CA GLY A 44 4.20 -4.47 7.54
C GLY A 44 5.65 -4.93 7.41
N GLN A 45 5.90 -6.22 7.66
CA GLN A 45 7.20 -6.86 7.45
C GLN A 45 7.42 -7.29 5.99
N TYR A 46 6.39 -7.20 5.14
CA TYR A 46 6.48 -7.56 3.73
C TYR A 46 7.18 -6.49 2.89
N LEU A 47 8.29 -6.88 2.26
CA LEU A 47 8.97 -6.07 1.25
C LEU A 47 8.24 -6.21 -0.09
N VAL A 48 7.57 -5.14 -0.53
CA VAL A 48 6.81 -5.15 -1.78
C VAL A 48 7.75 -5.32 -2.98
N PRO A 49 7.51 -6.29 -3.87
CA PRO A 49 8.30 -6.49 -5.09
C PRO A 49 8.33 -5.23 -5.96
N SER A 50 9.50 -4.89 -6.50
CA SER A 50 9.65 -3.72 -7.39
C SER A 50 8.74 -3.78 -8.62
N THR A 51 8.36 -4.98 -9.08
CA THR A 51 7.40 -5.18 -10.16
C THR A 51 6.02 -4.64 -9.86
N TYR A 52 5.63 -4.47 -8.60
CA TYR A 52 4.32 -3.92 -8.20
C TYR A 52 4.34 -2.40 -8.02
N LEU A 53 5.52 -1.79 -8.04
CA LEU A 53 5.70 -0.40 -7.66
C LEU A 53 5.52 0.54 -8.84
N LYS A 54 4.96 1.72 -8.57
CA LYS A 54 4.97 2.85 -9.49
C LYS A 54 6.36 3.48 -9.50
N GLY A 55 6.77 3.94 -10.66
CA GLY A 55 7.90 4.84 -10.81
C GLY A 55 7.68 6.09 -9.97
N CYS A 56 8.78 6.74 -9.61
CA CYS A 56 8.73 7.88 -8.71
C CYS A 56 9.61 9.01 -9.23
N LYS A 57 9.12 10.23 -9.07
CA LYS A 57 9.74 11.46 -9.55
C LYS A 57 9.86 12.44 -8.40
N VAL A 58 11.02 13.08 -8.27
CA VAL A 58 11.29 14.10 -7.25
C VAL A 58 11.46 15.45 -7.92
N HIS A 59 10.84 16.49 -7.35
CA HIS A 59 11.03 17.85 -7.83
C HIS A 59 12.38 18.42 -7.35
N THR A 60 13.10 19.10 -8.24
CA THR A 60 14.43 19.66 -8.00
C THR A 60 14.52 21.07 -8.58
N ALA A 61 15.58 21.82 -8.25
CA ALA A 61 15.78 23.17 -8.79
C ALA A 61 15.82 23.22 -10.34
N ASP A 62 16.29 22.15 -10.97
CA ASP A 62 16.46 22.03 -12.43
C ASP A 62 15.28 21.34 -13.14
N GLY A 63 14.16 21.10 -12.42
CA GLY A 63 12.98 20.40 -12.95
C GLY A 63 12.64 19.16 -12.12
N TYR A 64 12.63 17.97 -12.73
CA TYR A 64 12.36 16.72 -12.01
C TYR A 64 13.38 15.64 -12.33
N ILE A 65 13.63 14.77 -11.35
CA ILE A 65 14.46 13.57 -11.53
C ILE A 65 13.54 12.36 -11.47
N GLU A 66 13.65 11.48 -12.47
CA GLU A 66 13.03 10.17 -12.44
C GLU A 66 13.92 9.21 -11.66
N ALA A 67 13.53 8.94 -10.41
CA ALA A 67 14.33 8.15 -9.47
C ALA A 67 14.08 6.64 -9.61
N ALA A 68 12.94 6.25 -10.19
CA ALA A 68 12.61 4.88 -10.48
C ALA A 68 11.61 4.80 -11.64
N VAL A 69 11.74 3.77 -12.47
CA VAL A 69 10.80 3.43 -13.55
C VAL A 69 9.60 2.64 -13.00
N ASP A 70 8.51 2.65 -13.76
CA ASP A 70 7.33 1.85 -13.45
C ASP A 70 7.60 0.35 -13.51
N GLY A 71 7.14 -0.38 -12.48
CA GLY A 71 6.96 -1.82 -12.54
C GLY A 71 5.75 -2.21 -13.39
N THR A 72 5.55 -3.52 -13.59
CA THR A 72 4.39 -4.04 -14.33
C THR A 72 3.06 -3.72 -13.64
N GLY A 73 3.06 -3.54 -12.31
CA GLY A 73 1.86 -3.45 -11.48
C GLY A 73 1.23 -4.83 -11.21
N LEU A 74 0.19 -4.85 -10.37
CA LEU A 74 -0.65 -6.03 -10.17
C LEU A 74 -1.81 -5.98 -11.16
N ALA A 75 -1.90 -6.96 -12.05
CA ALA A 75 -2.98 -7.10 -13.02
C ALA A 75 -4.29 -7.54 -12.35
N ASP A 76 -5.40 -7.02 -12.86
CA ASP A 76 -6.78 -7.39 -12.51
C ASP A 76 -7.07 -7.37 -11.00
N ALA A 77 -6.42 -6.45 -10.29
CA ALA A 77 -6.57 -6.25 -8.85
C ALA A 77 -6.93 -4.80 -8.53
N ASP A 78 -7.91 -4.62 -7.64
CA ASP A 78 -8.29 -3.30 -7.11
C ASP A 78 -7.71 -3.03 -5.71
N PHE A 79 -7.22 -4.06 -5.03
CA PHE A 79 -6.64 -3.95 -3.68
C PHE A 79 -5.68 -5.11 -3.39
N LEU A 80 -4.55 -4.84 -2.73
CA LEU A 80 -3.61 -5.86 -2.24
C LEU A 80 -3.74 -6.02 -0.73
N VAL A 81 -4.14 -7.20 -0.25
CA VAL A 81 -4.07 -7.56 1.17
C VAL A 81 -2.86 -8.47 1.39
N ILE A 82 -1.98 -8.05 2.29
CA ILE A 82 -0.88 -8.88 2.79
C ILE A 82 -1.30 -9.45 4.14
N LEU A 83 -1.16 -10.76 4.32
CA LEU A 83 -1.36 -11.43 5.59
C LEU A 83 -0.01 -11.87 6.11
N GLU A 84 0.35 -11.44 7.31
CA GLU A 84 1.60 -11.84 7.97
C GLU A 84 1.34 -12.36 9.38
N VAL A 85 2.22 -13.23 9.86
CA VAL A 85 2.17 -13.75 11.23
C VAL A 85 3.32 -13.16 12.00
N LEU A 86 3.00 -12.41 13.06
CA LEU A 86 3.98 -11.79 13.94
C LEU A 86 4.58 -12.81 14.92
N ALA A 87 5.75 -12.48 15.45
CA ALA A 87 6.25 -13.18 16.62
C ALA A 87 5.42 -12.82 17.86
N GLU A 88 5.29 -13.76 18.80
CA GLU A 88 4.40 -13.62 19.97
C GLU A 88 4.81 -12.44 20.89
N ASP A 89 6.10 -12.07 20.90
CA ASP A 89 6.64 -10.93 21.64
C ASP A 89 6.29 -9.58 21.02
N GLU A 90 6.04 -9.50 19.71
CA GLU A 90 5.57 -8.29 19.02
C GLU A 90 4.09 -7.99 19.33
N CYS A 91 3.35 -9.00 19.77
CA CYS A 91 1.90 -8.97 19.84
C CYS A 91 1.29 -8.17 20.99
N SER A 92 2.05 -7.65 21.96
CA SER A 92 1.61 -6.66 22.97
C SER A 92 0.16 -6.79 23.53
N GLY A 93 -0.37 -8.01 23.66
CA GLY A 93 -1.77 -8.28 24.05
C GLY A 93 -2.85 -8.20 22.96
N ILE A 94 -2.54 -7.80 21.74
CA ILE A 94 -3.48 -7.79 20.59
C ILE A 94 -3.57 -9.18 19.92
N LEU A 95 -4.59 -9.34 19.06
CA LEU A 95 -4.80 -10.53 18.22
C LEU A 95 -4.44 -10.27 16.76
N THR A 96 -4.69 -9.04 16.30
CA THR A 96 -4.40 -8.58 14.94
C THR A 96 -4.11 -7.09 14.94
N LYS A 97 -3.37 -6.63 13.94
CA LYS A 97 -3.09 -5.23 13.65
C LYS A 97 -3.23 -4.98 12.15
N PRO A 98 -4.38 -4.44 11.69
CA PRO A 98 -4.51 -3.95 10.31
C PRO A 98 -3.77 -2.62 10.13
N ASP A 99 -3.15 -2.41 8.98
CA ASP A 99 -2.55 -1.14 8.59
C ASP A 99 -2.61 -0.91 7.07
N SER A 100 -2.83 0.34 6.66
CA SER A 100 -2.89 0.73 5.25
C SER A 100 -1.52 1.20 4.77
N CYS A 101 -1.06 0.66 3.63
CA CYS A 101 0.32 0.88 3.16
C CYS A 101 0.42 1.80 1.95
N SER A 102 -0.64 1.88 1.14
CA SER A 102 -0.67 2.73 -0.05
C SER A 102 -2.10 3.09 -0.39
N ALA A 103 -2.30 4.32 -0.85
CA ALA A 103 -3.59 4.85 -1.28
C ALA A 103 -3.43 5.58 -2.61
N ASP A 104 -4.47 5.53 -3.45
CA ASP A 104 -4.54 6.31 -4.67
C ASP A 104 -4.57 7.80 -4.34
N PHE A 105 -3.64 8.56 -4.89
CA PHE A 105 -3.48 9.97 -4.56
C PHE A 105 -4.71 10.83 -4.88
N VAL A 106 -5.42 10.52 -5.96
CA VAL A 106 -6.53 11.36 -6.44
C VAL A 106 -7.80 11.10 -5.65
N THR A 107 -8.06 9.83 -5.33
CA THR A 107 -9.29 9.38 -4.69
C THR A 107 -9.15 9.16 -3.19
N ASP A 108 -7.92 9.20 -2.68
CA ASP A 108 -7.52 8.80 -1.33
C ASP A 108 -7.97 7.36 -0.97
N ARG A 109 -8.30 6.57 -2.00
CA ARG A 109 -8.77 5.19 -1.83
C ARG A 109 -7.57 4.30 -1.46
N PRO A 110 -7.61 3.59 -0.32
CA PRO A 110 -6.61 2.57 -0.03
C PRO A 110 -6.51 1.53 -1.17
N VAL A 111 -5.30 1.15 -1.54
CA VAL A 111 -5.01 0.17 -2.61
C VAL A 111 -4.14 -0.99 -2.13
N ALA A 112 -3.51 -0.86 -0.97
CA ALA A 112 -2.77 -1.93 -0.33
C ALA A 112 -2.79 -1.78 1.19
N GLY A 113 -2.86 -2.91 1.89
CA GLY A 113 -2.78 -2.97 3.35
C GLY A 113 -2.28 -4.32 3.84
N VAL A 114 -1.92 -4.37 5.12
CA VAL A 114 -1.44 -5.56 5.81
C VAL A 114 -2.37 -5.88 6.98
N ILE A 115 -2.65 -7.16 7.20
CA ILE A 115 -3.21 -7.66 8.45
C ILE A 115 -2.11 -8.48 9.11
N ALA A 116 -1.50 -7.91 10.15
CA ALA A 116 -0.53 -8.61 10.95
C ALA A 116 -1.26 -9.42 12.03
N VAL A 117 -1.01 -10.72 12.08
CA VAL A 117 -1.78 -11.68 12.87
C VAL A 117 -0.89 -12.27 13.96
N CYS A 118 -1.41 -12.30 15.19
CA CYS A 118 -0.73 -12.95 16.30
C CYS A 118 -1.05 -14.44 16.38
N PRO A 119 -0.09 -15.32 16.72
CA PRO A 119 -0.30 -16.77 16.79
C PRO A 119 -1.50 -17.19 17.66
N ARG A 120 -1.77 -16.45 18.75
CA ARG A 120 -2.93 -16.67 19.62
C ARG A 120 -4.27 -16.70 18.89
N ILE A 121 -4.42 -16.02 17.76
CA ILE A 121 -5.69 -16.04 17.00
C ILE A 121 -6.02 -17.45 16.52
N MET A 122 -5.02 -18.29 16.24
CA MET A 122 -5.23 -19.64 15.70
C MET A 122 -5.86 -20.57 16.74
N SER A 123 -5.78 -20.20 18.02
CA SER A 123 -6.42 -20.90 19.14
C SER A 123 -7.81 -20.36 19.48
N THR A 124 -8.29 -19.32 18.78
CA THR A 124 -9.63 -18.77 18.98
C THR A 124 -10.68 -19.52 18.16
N ALA A 125 -11.95 -19.43 18.56
CA ALA A 125 -13.03 -20.04 17.79
C ALA A 125 -13.12 -19.42 16.39
N VAL A 126 -13.36 -20.24 15.37
CA VAL A 126 -13.40 -19.81 13.95
C VAL A 126 -14.36 -18.65 13.71
N GLU A 127 -15.51 -18.63 14.38
CA GLU A 127 -16.47 -17.52 14.30
C GLU A 127 -15.85 -16.20 14.79
N ILE A 128 -15.13 -16.23 15.91
CA ILE A 128 -14.43 -15.07 16.46
C ILE A 128 -13.31 -14.63 15.53
N THR A 129 -12.48 -15.57 15.06
CA THR A 129 -11.41 -15.27 14.10
C THR A 129 -11.94 -14.62 12.83
N THR A 130 -13.05 -15.15 12.28
CA THR A 130 -13.67 -14.64 11.06
C THR A 130 -14.18 -13.22 11.26
N ASN A 131 -14.88 -12.96 12.38
CA ASN A 131 -15.37 -11.61 12.69
C ASN A 131 -14.22 -10.60 12.85
N ILE A 132 -13.12 -11.01 13.48
CA ILE A 132 -11.92 -10.17 13.62
C ILE A 132 -11.32 -9.84 12.24
N LEU A 133 -11.10 -10.85 11.38
CA LEU A 133 -10.50 -10.62 10.07
C LEU A 133 -11.41 -9.80 9.14
N VAL A 134 -12.73 -9.98 9.19
CA VAL A 134 -13.68 -9.17 8.43
C VAL A 134 -13.66 -7.71 8.90
N ARG A 135 -13.63 -7.48 10.21
CA ARG A 135 -13.46 -6.12 10.77
C ARG A 135 -12.16 -5.48 10.29
N ASP A 136 -11.06 -6.23 10.34
CA ASP A 136 -9.74 -5.75 9.96
C ASP A 136 -9.63 -5.43 8.46
N LEU A 137 -10.25 -6.25 7.60
CA LEU A 137 -10.44 -5.91 6.19
C LEU A 137 -11.22 -4.59 6.02
N GLY A 138 -12.23 -4.35 6.85
CA GLY A 138 -12.94 -3.07 6.88
C GLY A 138 -12.01 -1.88 7.14
N HIS A 139 -11.11 -1.99 8.12
CA HIS A 139 -10.10 -0.96 8.41
C HIS A 139 -9.11 -0.75 7.25
N LEU A 140 -8.81 -1.78 6.46
CA LEU A 140 -7.95 -1.63 5.28
C LEU A 140 -8.61 -0.89 4.11
N LEU A 141 -9.94 -0.94 4.03
CA LEU A 141 -10.70 -0.37 2.91
C LEU A 141 -11.13 1.08 3.14
N VAL A 142 -10.97 1.59 4.37
CA VAL A 142 -11.34 2.94 4.76
C VAL A 142 -10.11 3.62 5.35
N ARG A 143 -9.74 4.78 4.82
CA ARG A 143 -8.69 5.60 5.44
C ARG A 143 -9.30 6.28 6.67
N GLU A 144 -8.90 5.86 7.87
CA GLU A 144 -9.17 6.64 9.08
C GLU A 144 -8.20 7.83 9.10
N SER A 145 -8.73 9.04 8.91
CA SER A 145 -7.98 10.27 9.18
C SER A 145 -7.75 10.38 10.69
N VAL A 146 -6.54 10.06 11.14
CA VAL A 146 -6.09 10.40 12.49
C VAL A 146 -5.74 11.88 12.56
#